data_AF-A8U1R7-F1
#
_entry.id   AF-A8U1R7-F1
#
_cell.length_a   1.000
_cell.length_b   1.000
_cell.length_c   1.000
_cell.angle_alpha   90.00
_cell.angle_beta   90.00
_cell.angle_gamma   90.00
#
_symmetry.space_group_name_H-M   'P 1'
#
loop_
_entity.id
_entity.type
_entity.pdbx_description
1 polymer ?
#
loop_
_entity_poly.entity_id
_entity_poly.type
_entity_poly.pdbx_seq_one_letter_code
_entity_poly.pdbx_strand_id
1 'polypeptide(L)'
;MGRMKRELIERDDHGIEATRLIDLLHGKVAVHCWCNRCSHSAETPIGILVAQLGLDFPVPEIGTRMRCRSCGSKDVATRPAWQADVTEQRAAAG
;
A
#
# COMPACT_ATOMS: atom_id res chain seq x y z
N MET A 1 1.36 4.03 33.53
CA MET A 1 2.32 4.62 32.57
C MET A 1 1.87 4.18 31.17
N GLY A 2 1.42 5.09 30.29
CA GLY A 2 0.84 4.64 28.99
C GLY A 2 0.10 5.67 28.13
N ARG A 3 -0.10 6.92 28.60
CA ARG A 3 -0.78 7.96 27.79
C ARG A 3 0.12 8.52 26.67
N MET A 4 1.41 8.73 26.96
CA MET A 4 2.36 9.31 25.99
C MET A 4 2.57 8.46 24.73
N LYS A 5 2.50 7.12 24.83
CA LYS A 5 2.66 6.24 23.67
C LYS A 5 1.46 6.31 22.72
N ARG A 6 0.26 6.65 23.24
CA ARG A 6 -0.98 6.72 22.46
C ARG A 6 -1.03 7.98 21.61
N GLU A 7 -0.69 9.12 22.21
CA GLU A 7 -0.63 10.42 21.51
C GLU A 7 0.45 10.47 20.41
N LEU A 8 1.55 9.72 20.59
CA LEU A 8 2.59 9.60 19.57
C LEU A 8 2.15 8.76 18.36
N ILE A 9 1.35 7.70 18.58
CA ILE A 9 0.78 6.89 17.50
C ILE A 9 -0.25 7.70 16.71
N GLU A 10 -1.11 8.46 17.40
CA GLU A 10 -2.12 9.31 16.77
C GLU A 10 -1.48 10.47 15.98
N ARG A 11 -0.37 11.06 16.45
CA ARG A 11 0.36 12.09 15.69
C ARG A 11 1.09 11.57 14.46
N ASP A 12 1.60 10.35 14.51
CA ASP A 12 2.25 9.70 13.36
C ASP A 12 1.22 9.38 12.25
N ASP A 13 0.03 8.93 12.66
CA ASP A 13 -1.08 8.58 11.75
C ASP A 13 -1.66 9.79 10.99
N HIS A 14 -1.64 10.98 11.61
CA HIS A 14 -2.22 12.21 11.06
C HIS A 14 -1.27 13.05 10.17
N GLY A 15 0.03 12.75 10.16
CA GLY A 15 1.07 13.58 9.50
C GLY A 15 1.60 13.03 8.18
N ILE A 16 1.31 11.78 7.83
CA ILE A 16 1.69 11.22 6.54
C ILE A 16 0.60 11.60 5.55
N GLU A 17 0.83 12.64 4.74
CA GLU A 17 -0.04 12.93 3.60
C GLU A 17 -0.23 11.64 2.80
N ALA A 18 -1.48 11.17 2.72
CA ALA A 18 -1.78 9.90 2.08
C ALA A 18 -1.30 9.95 0.64
N THR A 19 -0.29 9.14 0.31
CA THR A 19 0.23 9.03 -1.05
C THR A 19 -0.94 8.73 -1.99
N ARG A 20 -1.08 9.55 -3.04
CA ARG A 20 -2.15 9.39 -4.03
C ARG A 20 -1.69 8.46 -5.16
N LEU A 21 -2.64 7.93 -5.91
CA LEU A 21 -2.33 7.10 -7.08
C LEU A 21 -1.49 7.83 -8.13
N ILE A 22 -1.62 9.16 -8.26
CA ILE A 22 -0.80 9.96 -9.17
C ILE A 22 0.70 9.93 -8.83
N ASP A 23 1.05 9.98 -7.54
CA ASP A 23 2.44 9.94 -7.09
C ASP A 23 3.06 8.56 -7.39
N LEU A 24 2.29 7.49 -7.15
CA LEU A 24 2.70 6.13 -7.48
C LEU A 24 2.83 5.92 -8.99
N LEU A 25 1.96 6.54 -9.79
CA LEU A 25 2.00 6.44 -11.23
C LEU A 25 3.29 7.08 -11.78
N HIS A 26 3.65 8.27 -11.29
CA HIS A 26 4.91 8.93 -11.65
C HIS A 26 6.13 8.10 -11.23
N GLY A 27 6.09 7.50 -10.04
CA GLY A 27 7.15 6.62 -9.54
C GLY A 27 7.17 5.22 -10.18
N LYS A 28 6.19 4.87 -11.02
CA LYS A 28 5.94 3.50 -11.52
C LYS A 28 5.90 2.45 -10.40
N VAL A 29 5.38 2.84 -9.24
CA VAL A 29 5.30 2.00 -8.04
C VAL A 29 3.94 1.29 -8.01
N ALA A 30 3.95 -0.03 -7.79
CA ALA A 30 2.73 -0.81 -7.63
C ALA A 30 2.12 -0.64 -6.22
N VAL A 31 0.95 -1.20 -5.97
CA VAL A 31 0.36 -1.27 -4.62
C VAL A 31 0.38 -2.70 -4.12
N HIS A 32 1.04 -2.92 -2.99
CA HIS A 32 1.02 -4.20 -2.30
C HIS A 32 -0.24 -4.30 -1.43
N CYS A 33 -1.02 -5.35 -1.67
CA CYS A 33 -2.28 -5.61 -0.98
C CYS A 33 -2.12 -6.87 -0.12
N TRP A 34 -2.60 -6.83 1.13
CA TRP A 34 -2.52 -7.97 2.06
C TRP A 34 -3.86 -8.15 2.78
N CYS A 35 -4.44 -9.34 2.70
CA CYS A 35 -5.59 -9.72 3.53
C CYS A 35 -5.18 -10.11 4.96
N ASN A 36 -5.69 -9.37 5.95
CA ASN A 36 -5.44 -9.62 7.38
C ASN A 36 -6.05 -10.94 7.89
N ARG A 37 -6.96 -11.57 7.13
CA ARG A 37 -7.68 -12.79 7.54
C ARG A 37 -7.02 -14.10 7.12
N CYS A 38 -6.43 -14.13 5.92
CA CYS A 38 -5.89 -15.36 5.33
C CYS A 38 -4.43 -15.23 4.89
N SER A 39 -3.83 -14.07 5.12
CA SER A 39 -2.46 -13.73 4.72
C SER A 39 -2.17 -13.80 3.23
N HIS A 40 -3.20 -13.89 2.37
CA HIS A 40 -3.04 -13.76 0.93
C HIS A 40 -2.60 -12.33 0.59
N SER A 41 -1.51 -12.23 -0.16
CA SER A 41 -0.99 -10.97 -0.70
C SER A 41 -0.96 -10.97 -2.22
N ALA A 42 -1.07 -9.79 -2.80
CA ALA A 42 -0.96 -9.56 -4.23
C ALA A 42 -0.43 -8.16 -4.50
N GLU A 43 0.36 -8.02 -5.55
CA GLU A 43 0.77 -6.71 -6.07
C GLU A 43 -0.18 -6.30 -7.20
N THR A 44 -0.77 -5.12 -7.06
CA THR A 44 -1.71 -4.59 -8.06
C THR A 44 -1.01 -3.50 -8.88
N PRO A 45 -0.97 -3.65 -10.23
CA PRO A 45 -0.41 -2.63 -11.11
C PRO A 45 -1.15 -1.31 -10.98
N ILE A 46 -0.39 -0.21 -10.91
CA ILE A 46 -0.93 1.14 -10.71
C ILE A 46 -1.93 1.56 -11.79
N GLY A 47 -1.70 1.17 -13.05
CA GLY A 47 -2.57 1.53 -14.17
C GLY A 47 -4.01 1.01 -14.01
N ILE A 48 -4.18 -0.18 -13.43
CA ILE A 48 -5.52 -0.75 -13.18
C ILE A 48 -6.23 0.04 -12.07
N LEU A 49 -5.50 0.41 -11.02
CA LEU A 49 -6.05 1.18 -9.90
C LEU A 49 -6.46 2.58 -10.35
N VAL A 50 -5.64 3.25 -11.14
CA VAL A 50 -5.95 4.57 -11.72
C VAL A 50 -7.18 4.50 -12.61
N ALA A 51 -7.28 3.49 -13.47
CA ALA A 51 -8.43 3.32 -14.37
C ALA A 51 -9.75 3.09 -13.62
N GLN A 52 -9.72 2.46 -12.44
CA GLN A 52 -10.93 2.15 -11.66
C GLN A 52 -11.29 3.20 -10.61
N LEU A 53 -10.28 3.86 -10.01
CA LEU A 53 -10.46 4.70 -8.81
C LEU A 53 -10.18 6.18 -9.08
N GLY A 54 -9.49 6.51 -10.17
CA GLY A 54 -9.04 7.87 -10.50
C GLY A 54 -7.69 8.23 -9.89
N LEU A 55 -7.02 9.23 -10.47
CA LEU A 55 -5.65 9.64 -10.12
C LEU A 55 -5.50 10.21 -8.70
N ASP A 56 -6.52 10.90 -8.19
CA ASP A 56 -6.47 11.55 -6.88
C ASP A 56 -6.72 10.59 -5.71
N PHE A 57 -7.02 9.31 -6.00
CA PHE A 57 -7.45 8.39 -4.98
C PHE A 57 -6.31 8.06 -3.99
N PRO A 58 -6.55 8.12 -2.67
CA PRO A 58 -5.51 7.87 -1.68
C PRO A 58 -5.25 6.36 -1.49
N VAL A 59 -3.97 5.98 -1.38
CA VAL A 59 -3.54 4.58 -1.29
C VAL A 59 -4.10 3.82 -0.08
N PRO A 60 -4.17 4.41 1.14
CA PRO A 60 -4.76 3.73 2.29
C PRO A 60 -6.24 3.35 2.10
N GLU A 61 -6.98 4.11 1.29
CA GLU A 61 -8.41 3.85 1.06
C GLU A 61 -8.66 2.75 0.03
N ILE A 62 -7.65 2.32 -0.74
CA ILE A 62 -7.81 1.29 -1.77
C ILE A 62 -8.34 -0.01 -1.17
N GLY A 63 -7.84 -0.39 0.01
CA GLY A 63 -8.27 -1.59 0.73
C GLY A 63 -9.78 -1.64 0.98
N THR A 64 -10.43 -0.49 1.18
CA THR A 64 -11.89 -0.40 1.40
C THR A 64 -12.71 -0.81 0.17
N ARG A 65 -12.12 -0.72 -1.03
CA ARG A 65 -12.74 -1.11 -2.30
C ARG A 65 -12.35 -2.53 -2.75
N MET A 66 -11.53 -3.23 -1.96
CA MET A 66 -11.02 -4.55 -2.31
C MET A 66 -11.79 -5.68 -1.63
N ARG A 67 -11.69 -6.87 -2.24
CA ARG A 67 -12.14 -8.13 -1.67
C ARG A 67 -11.07 -9.17 -1.92
N CYS A 68 -10.66 -9.89 -0.87
CA CYS A 68 -9.70 -10.98 -1.02
C CYS A 68 -10.30 -12.08 -1.89
N ARG A 69 -9.63 -12.43 -3.00
CA ARG A 69 -10.09 -13.51 -3.89
C ARG A 69 -10.02 -14.90 -3.26
N SER A 70 -9.12 -15.11 -2.29
CA SER A 70 -8.95 -16.39 -1.62
C SER A 70 -10.07 -16.67 -0.59
N CYS A 71 -10.39 -15.69 0.27
CA CYS A 71 -11.33 -15.91 1.39
C CYS A 71 -12.59 -15.04 1.36
N GLY A 72 -12.69 -14.07 0.43
CA GLY A 72 -13.85 -13.18 0.31
C GLY A 72 -13.91 -12.03 1.31
N SER A 73 -12.97 -11.91 2.25
CA SER A 73 -12.93 -10.82 3.24
C SER A 73 -12.71 -9.45 2.59
N LYS A 74 -13.28 -8.40 3.20
CA LYS A 74 -13.01 -6.98 2.89
C LYS A 74 -11.92 -6.35 3.77
N ASP A 75 -11.38 -7.12 4.71
CA ASP A 75 -10.30 -6.71 5.59
C ASP A 75 -8.95 -6.87 4.85
N VAL A 76 -8.66 -5.88 4.01
CA VAL A 76 -7.48 -5.81 3.14
C VAL A 76 -6.72 -4.52 3.44
N ALA A 77 -5.46 -4.65 3.85
CA ALA A 77 -4.53 -3.55 3.99
C ALA A 77 -3.82 -3.28 2.66
N THR A 78 -3.63 -2.00 2.34
CA THR A 78 -2.93 -1.55 1.12
C THR A 78 -1.78 -0.62 1.49
N ARG A 79 -0.65 -0.79 0.79
CA ARG A 79 0.50 0.11 0.92
C ARG A 79 1.20 0.26 -0.43
N PRO A 80 1.90 1.37 -0.68
CA PRO A 80 2.83 1.45 -1.80
C PRO A 80 3.82 0.28 -1.74
N ALA A 81 4.06 -0.38 -2.87
CA ALA A 81 5.12 -1.37 -3.02
C ALA A 81 6.46 -0.63 -3.25
N TRP A 82 6.79 0.33 -2.38
CA TRP A 82 8.14 0.87 -2.34
C TRP A 82 9.06 -0.30 -2.05
N GLN A 83 9.80 -0.73 -3.06
CA GLN A 83 11.01 -1.47 -2.83
C GLN A 83 11.85 -0.61 -1.90
N ALA A 84 11.96 -1.01 -0.64
CA ALA A 84 13.11 -0.57 0.13
C ALA A 84 14.27 -1.11 -0.68
N ASP A 85 15.10 -0.23 -1.24
CA ASP A 85 16.35 -0.59 -1.90
C ASP A 85 17.19 -1.44 -0.93
N VAL A 86 16.92 -2.75 -0.88
CA VAL A 86 17.85 -3.75 -0.42
C VAL A 86 18.67 -4.07 -1.66
N THR A 87 19.74 -3.29 -1.80
CA THR A 87 20.84 -3.47 -2.75
C THR A 87 20.86 -4.87 -3.39
N GLU A 88 20.53 -4.96 -4.68
CA GLU A 88 20.97 -6.10 -5.50
C GLU A 88 21.29 -5.66 -6.93
N GLN A 89 22.31 -4.80 -7.02
CA GLN A 89 23.28 -4.89 -8.10
C GLN A 89 24.08 -6.20 -7.93
N ARG A 90 23.49 -7.35 -8.27
CA ARG A 90 24.21 -8.61 -8.54
C ARG A 90 23.69 -9.30 -9.81
N ALA A 91 23.45 -8.50 -10.85
CA ALA A 91 23.32 -8.97 -12.23
C ALA A 91 24.54 -8.53 -13.07
N ALA A 92 25.75 -8.65 -12.50
CA ALA A 92 27.03 -8.43 -13.20
C ALA A 92 28.09 -9.43 -12.68
N ALA A 93 27.90 -10.70 -13.00
CA ALA A 93 28.96 -11.71 -13.05
C ALA A 93 28.46 -12.87 -13.93
N GLY A 94 28.34 -12.57 -15.22
CA GLY A 94 28.51 -13.57 -16.26
C GLY A 94 29.99 -13.71 -16.58
#